data_AF-A0A519NSY1-F1
#
_entry.id   AF-A0A519NSY1-F1
#
_cell.length_a   1.000
_cell.length_b   1.000
_cell.length_c   1.000
_cell.angle_alpha   90.00
_cell.angle_beta   90.00
_cell.angle_gamma   90.00
#
_symmetry.space_group_name_H-M   'P 1'
#
loop_
_entity.id
_entity.type
_entity.pdbx_description
1 polymer ?
#
loop_
_entity_poly.entity_id
_entity_poly.type
_entity_poly.pdbx_seq_one_letter_code
_entity_poly.pdbx_strand_id
1 'polypeptide(L)'
;MKYIYLFMLFMASLSSNLWSQEVSLGNSGGYYGWLCLGTLNLQQQGADAYIDIVSGNGYNAGLDQNGECHIHLRTSNGINSSNGVYAAGSFYNTGRTSIVSFIRVVQINSSTWELYAVLPSFTGQEAIFSLRSVSGSWQSSIARLDPSIWFNISRLD
;
A
#
# COMPACT_ATOMS: atom_id res chain seq x y z
N MET A 1 -46.12 3.81 -16.41
CA MET A 1 -45.25 4.74 -15.65
C MET A 1 -44.88 4.26 -14.24
N LYS A 2 -45.72 3.50 -13.51
CA LYS A 2 -45.39 3.01 -12.15
C LYS A 2 -44.15 2.09 -12.04
N TYR A 3 -43.86 1.29 -13.05
CA TYR A 3 -42.72 0.33 -13.03
C TYR A 3 -41.35 0.98 -13.32
N ILE A 4 -41.32 2.18 -13.90
CA ILE A 4 -40.07 2.90 -14.20
C ILE A 4 -39.44 3.45 -12.92
N TYR A 5 -40.24 3.92 -11.97
CA TYR A 5 -39.74 4.39 -10.67
C TYR A 5 -39.22 3.24 -9.80
N LEU A 6 -39.81 2.04 -9.90
CA LEU A 6 -39.33 0.86 -9.18
C LEU A 6 -37.98 0.37 -9.71
N PHE A 7 -37.75 0.48 -11.03
CA PHE A 7 -36.47 0.16 -11.65
C PHE A 7 -35.39 1.21 -11.34
N MET A 8 -35.73 2.50 -11.29
CA MET A 8 -34.79 3.56 -10.88
C MET A 8 -34.40 3.47 -9.39
N LEU A 9 -35.29 3.01 -8.50
CA LEU A 9 -34.97 2.81 -7.09
C LEU A 9 -34.02 1.63 -6.84
N PHE A 10 -34.04 0.61 -7.70
CA PHE A 10 -33.15 -0.56 -7.57
C PHE A 10 -31.72 -0.29 -8.07
N MET A 11 -31.54 0.69 -8.96
CA MET A 11 -30.22 1.15 -9.43
C MET A 11 -29.51 2.10 -8.44
N ALA A 12 -30.22 2.60 -7.43
CA ALA A 12 -29.72 3.61 -6.50
C ALA A 12 -28.90 3.04 -5.32
N SER A 13 -28.67 1.72 -5.25
CA SER A 13 -28.02 1.08 -4.11
C SER A 13 -26.90 0.10 -4.48
N LEU A 14 -26.08 0.43 -5.48
CA LEU A 14 -24.73 -0.15 -5.57
C LEU A 14 -23.80 0.63 -4.65
N SER A 15 -23.95 0.45 -3.34
CA SER A 15 -22.91 0.85 -2.40
C SER A 15 -21.73 -0.10 -2.60
N SER A 16 -20.60 0.40 -3.10
CA SER A 16 -19.36 -0.35 -3.03
C SER A 16 -18.95 -0.48 -1.56
N ASN A 17 -18.66 -1.69 -1.12
CA ASN A 17 -18.09 -1.90 0.20
C ASN A 17 -16.69 -1.28 0.20
N LEU A 18 -16.40 -0.40 1.15
CA LEU A 18 -15.03 0.05 1.39
C LEU A 18 -14.27 -1.10 2.04
N TRP A 19 -13.15 -1.50 1.45
CA TRP A 19 -12.26 -2.49 2.02
C TRP A 19 -11.13 -1.77 2.74
N SER A 20 -11.04 -1.95 4.05
CA SER A 20 -9.92 -1.48 4.84
C SER A 20 -9.39 -2.62 5.69
N GLN A 21 -8.06 -2.75 5.71
CA GLN A 21 -7.37 -3.70 6.55
C GLN A 21 -6.28 -2.98 7.33
N GLU A 22 -6.30 -3.14 8.65
CA GLU A 22 -5.22 -2.74 9.53
C GLU A 22 -4.51 -3.99 10.03
N VAL A 23 -3.19 -4.00 9.93
CA VAL A 23 -2.34 -5.04 10.50
C VAL A 23 -1.17 -4.39 11.24
N SER A 24 -0.65 -5.11 12.23
CA SER A 24 0.61 -4.71 12.86
C SER A 24 1.73 -4.84 11.84
N LEU A 25 2.51 -3.77 11.65
CA LEU A 25 3.74 -3.78 10.85
C LEU A 25 4.82 -4.64 11.52
N GLY A 26 4.71 -4.84 12.84
CA GLY A 26 5.72 -5.50 13.65
C GLY A 26 7.00 -4.68 13.81
N ASN A 27 7.89 -5.21 14.64
CA ASN A 27 9.15 -4.56 15.00
C ASN A 27 10.30 -5.06 14.12
N SER A 28 10.94 -4.16 13.37
CA SER A 28 12.14 -4.47 12.61
C SER A 28 13.32 -4.88 13.51
N GLY A 29 13.31 -4.48 14.79
CA GLY A 29 14.43 -4.66 15.72
C GLY A 29 15.64 -3.87 15.25
N GLY A 30 16.85 -4.36 15.48
CA GLY A 30 18.07 -3.71 14.98
C GLY A 30 18.27 -3.77 13.46
N TYR A 31 17.28 -4.24 12.69
CA TYR A 31 17.39 -4.42 11.25
C TYR A 31 16.90 -3.19 10.49
N TYR A 32 17.77 -2.68 9.61
CA TYR A 32 17.46 -1.70 8.58
C TYR A 32 17.63 -2.36 7.21
N GLY A 33 16.59 -2.33 6.37
CA GLY A 33 16.66 -2.96 5.06
C GLY A 33 15.29 -3.21 4.45
N TRP A 34 15.27 -4.04 3.40
CA TRP A 34 14.05 -4.40 2.70
C TRP A 34 13.17 -5.34 3.53
N LEU A 35 11.90 -4.98 3.65
CA LEU A 35 10.85 -5.88 4.10
C LEU A 35 9.82 -6.01 3.00
N CYS A 36 9.39 -7.25 2.75
CA CYS A 36 8.14 -7.51 2.03
C CYS A 36 7.00 -7.09 2.97
N LEU A 37 6.12 -6.22 2.50
CA LEU A 37 4.93 -5.77 3.24
C LEU A 37 3.79 -6.75 3.01
N GLY A 38 3.67 -7.25 1.78
CA GLY A 38 2.61 -8.17 1.38
C GLY A 38 2.27 -8.06 -0.10
N THR A 39 1.17 -8.72 -0.43
CA THR A 39 0.67 -8.85 -1.80
C THR A 39 -0.69 -8.16 -1.93
N LEU A 40 -0.76 -7.22 -2.87
CA LEU A 40 -1.98 -6.54 -3.28
C LEU A 40 -2.57 -7.24 -4.50
N ASN A 41 -3.82 -7.69 -4.40
CA ASN A 41 -4.63 -8.01 -5.57
C ASN A 41 -5.63 -6.88 -5.80
N LEU A 42 -5.61 -6.30 -7.01
CA LEU A 42 -6.48 -5.20 -7.36
C LEU A 42 -6.84 -5.28 -8.85
N GLN A 43 -8.10 -5.05 -9.17
CA GLN A 43 -8.57 -5.09 -10.56
C GLN A 43 -7.92 -3.97 -11.38
N GLN A 44 -7.82 -4.20 -12.69
CA GLN A 44 -7.51 -3.15 -13.65
C GLN A 44 -8.67 -2.13 -13.74
N GLN A 45 -8.55 -1.17 -14.65
CA GLN A 45 -9.47 -0.04 -14.86
C GLN A 45 -9.29 1.12 -13.88
N GLY A 46 -8.04 1.44 -13.51
CA GLY A 46 -7.78 2.64 -12.71
C GLY A 46 -8.22 2.52 -11.26
N ALA A 47 -8.20 1.31 -10.71
CA ALA A 47 -8.48 1.10 -9.30
C ALA A 47 -7.34 1.65 -8.44
N ASP A 48 -7.69 2.24 -7.30
CA ASP A 48 -6.74 2.85 -6.37
C ASP A 48 -6.59 2.03 -5.10
N ALA A 49 -5.38 2.01 -4.57
CA ALA A 49 -5.07 1.58 -3.21
C ALA A 49 -4.23 2.66 -2.51
N TYR A 50 -4.60 2.94 -1.26
CA TYR A 50 -3.85 3.80 -0.36
C TYR A 50 -3.31 2.96 0.79
N ILE A 51 -2.03 3.14 1.11
CA ILE A 51 -1.37 2.47 2.21
C ILE A 51 -0.74 3.53 3.11
N ASP A 52 -1.05 3.46 4.40
CA ASP A 52 -0.47 4.32 5.42
C ASP A 52 0.35 3.47 6.40
N ILE A 53 1.58 3.88 6.66
CA ILE A 53 2.49 3.26 7.64
C ILE A 53 2.79 4.30 8.72
N VAL A 54 2.36 4.05 9.96
CA VAL A 54 2.63 4.91 11.12
C VAL A 54 3.58 4.17 12.06
N SER A 55 4.78 4.71 12.27
CA SER A 55 5.88 3.97 12.91
C SER A 55 6.89 4.89 13.58
N GLY A 56 7.78 4.27 14.36
CA GLY A 56 8.98 4.90 14.89
C GLY A 56 10.26 4.63 14.08
N ASN A 57 11.30 5.44 14.28
CA ASN A 57 12.71 5.02 14.14
C ASN A 57 13.31 4.92 15.55
N GLY A 58 12.98 3.84 16.24
CA GLY A 58 13.15 3.71 17.68
C GLY A 58 11.83 3.83 18.44
N TYR A 59 11.84 3.32 19.67
CA TYR A 59 10.69 3.25 20.57
C TYR A 59 11.01 3.84 21.95
N ASN A 60 11.83 4.90 21.98
CA ASN A 60 12.27 5.58 23.22
C ASN A 60 11.39 6.80 23.55
N ALA A 61 10.21 6.91 22.93
CA ALA A 61 9.30 8.06 23.03
C ALA A 61 9.95 9.41 22.67
N GLY A 62 10.99 9.41 21.82
CA GLY A 62 11.58 10.64 21.30
C GLY A 62 10.70 11.27 20.23
N LEU A 63 10.52 12.59 20.25
CA LEU A 63 9.73 13.30 19.23
C LEU A 63 10.29 13.05 17.82
N ASP A 64 11.62 13.08 17.68
CA ASP A 64 12.35 12.83 16.44
C ASP A 64 12.38 11.36 16.00
N GLN A 65 11.59 10.50 16.65
CA GLN A 65 11.39 9.12 16.23
C GLN A 65 10.05 8.93 15.52
N ASN A 66 9.10 9.87 15.63
CA ASN A 66 7.76 9.72 15.06
C ASN A 66 7.73 10.11 13.59
N GLY A 67 7.16 9.23 12.77
CA GLY A 67 6.94 9.50 11.36
C GLY A 67 5.83 8.65 10.77
N GLU A 68 5.44 9.03 9.56
CA GLU A 68 4.44 8.33 8.77
C GLU A 68 4.88 8.26 7.31
N CYS A 69 4.43 7.24 6.60
CA CYS A 69 4.58 7.13 5.15
C CYS A 69 3.22 6.86 4.51
N HIS A 70 2.93 7.61 3.47
CA HIS A 70 1.71 7.48 2.68
C HIS A 70 2.09 7.01 1.27
N ILE A 71 1.43 5.97 0.79
CA ILE A 71 1.69 5.35 -0.50
C ILE A 71 0.36 5.29 -1.26
N HIS A 72 0.38 5.74 -2.52
CA HIS A 72 -0.75 5.63 -3.42
C HIS A 72 -0.36 4.81 -4.64
N LEU A 73 -1.16 3.79 -4.95
CA LEU A 73 -1.06 2.98 -6.15
C LEU A 73 -2.34 3.13 -6.98
N ARG A 74 -2.18 3.23 -8.29
CA ARG A 74 -3.27 3.22 -9.28
C ARG A 74 -3.00 2.19 -10.35
N THR A 75 -3.97 1.32 -10.61
CA THR A 75 -3.87 0.31 -11.67
C THR A 75 -4.07 0.92 -13.05
N SER A 76 -3.59 0.24 -14.07
CA SER A 76 -3.78 0.64 -15.46
C SER A 76 -5.22 0.37 -15.94
N ASN A 77 -5.52 0.71 -17.19
CA ASN A 77 -6.73 0.33 -17.92
C ASN A 77 -6.68 -1.13 -18.44
N GLY A 78 -5.70 -1.93 -18.03
CA GLY A 78 -5.51 -3.31 -18.48
C GLY A 78 -4.91 -3.47 -19.89
N ILE A 79 -4.62 -2.38 -20.59
CA ILE A 79 -4.06 -2.38 -21.95
C ILE A 79 -2.69 -1.71 -21.95
N ASN A 80 -2.61 -0.51 -21.38
CA ASN A 80 -1.39 0.27 -21.30
C ASN A 80 -0.55 -0.23 -20.13
N SER A 81 0.76 -0.20 -20.28
CA SER A 81 1.67 -0.45 -19.17
C SER A 81 2.86 0.50 -19.27
N SER A 82 3.45 0.81 -18.13
CA SER A 82 4.73 1.52 -18.09
C SER A 82 5.81 0.48 -17.88
N ASN A 83 6.66 0.27 -18.90
CA ASN A 83 7.72 -0.76 -18.87
C ASN A 83 7.20 -2.17 -18.51
N GLY A 84 6.00 -2.55 -18.97
CA GLY A 84 5.40 -3.86 -18.68
C GLY A 84 4.68 -3.96 -17.32
N VAL A 85 4.67 -2.89 -16.53
CA VAL A 85 3.94 -2.81 -15.25
C VAL A 85 2.59 -2.11 -15.44
N TYR A 86 1.52 -2.77 -14.99
CA TYR A 86 0.10 -2.36 -15.09
C TYR A 86 -0.37 -1.61 -13.83
N ALA A 87 0.54 -0.97 -13.13
CA ALA A 87 0.27 -0.08 -12.02
C ALA A 87 1.36 0.99 -11.95
N ALA A 88 1.00 2.15 -11.42
CA ALA A 88 1.92 3.22 -11.09
C ALA A 88 1.59 3.75 -9.70
N GLY A 89 2.54 4.43 -9.07
CA GLY A 89 2.33 4.95 -7.74
C GLY A 89 3.28 6.04 -7.35
N SER A 90 3.03 6.59 -6.18
CA SER A 90 3.86 7.58 -5.52
C SER A 90 3.83 7.34 -4.01
N PHE A 91 4.83 7.87 -3.31
CA PHE A 91 4.84 7.86 -1.85
C PHE A 91 5.52 9.12 -1.32
N TYR A 92 5.17 9.48 -0.09
CA TYR A 92 5.83 10.55 0.64
C TYR A 92 5.79 10.25 2.14
N ASN A 93 6.74 10.83 2.88
CA ASN A 93 6.80 10.71 4.33
C ASN A 93 6.33 12.01 4.98
N THR A 94 5.72 11.91 6.16
CA THR A 94 5.38 13.04 7.02
C THR A 94 5.87 12.78 8.45
N GLY A 95 5.78 13.79 9.31
CA GLY A 95 6.30 13.73 10.68
C GLY A 95 7.76 14.20 10.80
N ARG A 96 8.42 13.84 11.90
CA ARG A 96 9.81 14.26 12.21
C ARG A 96 10.84 13.32 11.59
N THR A 97 10.43 12.12 11.21
CA THR A 97 11.30 11.07 10.67
C THR A 97 10.72 10.49 9.39
N SER A 98 11.59 10.16 8.44
CA SER A 98 11.20 9.37 7.27
C SER A 98 11.13 7.89 7.66
N ILE A 99 9.94 7.29 7.55
CA ILE A 99 9.71 5.87 7.87
C ILE A 99 10.02 4.95 6.69
N VAL A 100 9.88 5.43 5.47
CA VAL A 100 10.20 4.66 4.28
C VAL A 100 11.22 5.41 3.43
N SER A 101 12.39 4.81 3.24
CA SER A 101 13.45 5.38 2.38
C SER A 101 13.23 5.04 0.91
N PHE A 102 12.76 3.82 0.63
CA PHE A 102 12.54 3.29 -0.71
C PHE A 102 11.33 2.37 -0.73
N ILE A 103 10.63 2.32 -1.87
CA ILE A 103 9.55 1.38 -2.15
C ILE A 103 9.84 0.66 -3.45
N ARG A 104 9.54 -0.64 -3.46
CA ARG A 104 9.49 -1.44 -4.68
C ARG A 104 8.14 -2.12 -4.83
N VAL A 105 7.62 -2.11 -6.05
CA VAL A 105 6.38 -2.82 -6.41
C VAL A 105 6.71 -3.79 -7.53
N VAL A 106 6.64 -5.07 -7.22
CA VAL A 106 6.95 -6.15 -8.14
C VAL A 106 5.64 -6.71 -8.68
N GLN A 107 5.44 -6.63 -9.99
CA GLN A 107 4.27 -7.21 -10.61
C GLN A 107 4.41 -8.74 -10.69
N ILE A 108 3.44 -9.47 -10.12
CA ILE A 108 3.33 -10.93 -10.26
C ILE A 108 2.53 -11.25 -11.52
N ASN A 109 1.40 -10.56 -11.72
CA ASN A 109 0.59 -10.60 -12.93
C ASN A 109 -0.17 -9.26 -13.09
N SER A 110 -0.98 -9.11 -14.13
CA SER A 110 -1.66 -7.84 -14.43
C SER A 110 -2.60 -7.34 -13.33
N SER A 111 -2.98 -8.13 -12.32
CA SER A 111 -3.86 -7.72 -11.21
C SER A 111 -3.29 -8.03 -9.83
N THR A 112 -2.01 -8.40 -9.75
CA THR A 112 -1.36 -8.76 -8.48
C THR A 112 0.05 -8.19 -8.41
N TRP A 113 0.34 -7.50 -7.32
CA TRP A 113 1.64 -6.87 -7.05
C TRP A 113 2.11 -7.19 -5.63
N GLU A 114 3.39 -7.45 -5.50
CA GLU A 114 4.07 -7.59 -4.21
C GLU A 114 4.80 -6.29 -3.88
N LEU A 115 4.63 -5.83 -2.64
CA LEU A 115 5.14 -4.54 -2.19
C LEU A 115 6.26 -4.73 -1.18
N TYR A 116 7.32 -3.96 -1.36
CA TYR A 116 8.49 -3.95 -0.51
C TYR A 116 8.82 -2.52 -0.11
N ALA A 117 9.31 -2.34 1.11
CA ALA A 117 9.81 -1.06 1.58
C ALA A 117 11.10 -1.22 2.38
N VAL A 118 11.94 -0.19 2.34
CA VAL A 118 13.06 -0.04 3.27
C VAL A 118 12.59 0.73 4.50
N LEU A 119 12.52 0.04 5.64
CA LEU A 119 12.08 0.58 6.92
C LEU A 119 13.26 0.84 7.88
N PRO A 120 13.13 1.80 8.81
CA PRO A 120 14.11 2.03 9.87
C PRO A 120 14.23 0.84 10.81
N SER A 121 15.31 0.82 11.58
CA SER A 121 15.41 -0.06 12.76
C SER A 121 14.39 0.37 13.82
N PHE A 122 13.91 -0.59 14.60
CA PHE A 122 13.07 -0.39 15.77
C PHE A 122 11.74 0.33 15.47
N THR A 123 11.00 -0.16 14.46
CA THR A 123 9.70 0.40 14.03
C THR A 123 8.64 0.47 15.13
N GLY A 124 8.72 -0.43 16.11
CA GLY A 124 7.75 -0.58 17.20
C GLY A 124 6.93 -1.86 17.06
N GLN A 125 6.50 -2.45 18.19
CA GLN A 125 5.79 -3.75 18.17
C GLN A 125 4.41 -3.67 17.51
N GLU A 126 3.71 -2.55 17.66
CA GLU A 126 2.37 -2.32 17.11
C GLU A 126 2.36 -1.08 16.21
N ALA A 127 3.42 -0.90 15.41
CA ALA A 127 3.40 0.09 14.34
C ALA A 127 2.24 -0.23 13.38
N ILE A 128 1.52 0.80 12.94
CA ILE A 128 0.30 0.64 12.17
C ILE A 128 0.66 0.49 10.70
N PHE A 129 0.17 -0.57 10.07
CA PHE A 129 0.06 -0.67 8.63
C PHE A 129 -1.43 -0.70 8.28
N SER A 130 -1.90 0.25 7.48
CA SER A 130 -3.28 0.27 7.01
C SER A 130 -3.32 0.27 5.49
N LEU A 131 -4.22 -0.51 4.92
CA LEU A 131 -4.54 -0.50 3.49
C LEU A 131 -6.00 -0.12 3.31
N ARG A 132 -6.27 0.74 2.31
CA ARG A 132 -7.60 1.19 1.93
C ARG A 132 -7.78 1.08 0.42
N SER A 133 -8.85 0.43 -0.01
CA SER A 133 -9.27 0.36 -1.40
C SER A 133 -10.78 0.13 -1.50
N VAL A 134 -11.36 0.39 -2.67
CA VAL A 134 -12.80 0.11 -2.92
C VAL A 134 -13.04 -1.37 -3.23
N SER A 135 -12.00 -2.08 -3.69
CA SER A 135 -12.07 -3.49 -4.06
C SER A 135 -10.70 -4.15 -3.92
N GLY A 136 -10.63 -5.45 -4.25
CA GLY A 136 -9.41 -6.23 -4.16
C GLY A 136 -9.18 -6.83 -2.78
N SER A 137 -7.94 -7.21 -2.51
CA SER A 137 -7.54 -7.81 -1.25
C SER A 137 -6.05 -7.59 -0.98
N TRP A 138 -5.70 -7.51 0.30
CA TRP A 138 -4.32 -7.54 0.76
C TRP A 138 -4.04 -8.82 1.54
N GLN A 139 -2.89 -9.43 1.23
CA GLN A 139 -2.33 -10.52 1.99
C GLN A 139 -1.02 -10.04 2.60
N SER A 140 -1.02 -9.80 3.92
CA SER A 140 0.17 -9.42 4.66
C SER A 140 1.23 -10.53 4.59
N SER A 141 2.48 -10.13 4.34
CA SER A 141 3.63 -11.05 4.29
C SER A 141 4.88 -10.39 4.86
N ILE A 142 4.74 -9.81 6.05
CA ILE A 142 5.82 -9.06 6.71
C ILE A 142 7.01 -9.96 7.00
N ALA A 143 8.02 -9.84 6.14
CA ALA A 143 9.22 -10.66 6.20
C ALA A 143 10.43 -9.86 5.73
N ARG A 144 11.59 -10.13 6.34
CA ARG A 144 12.88 -9.62 5.87
C ARG A 144 13.24 -10.33 4.58
N LEU A 145 12.97 -9.67 3.46
CA LEU A 145 13.13 -10.25 2.14
C LEU A 145 13.50 -9.14 1.18
N ASP A 146 14.62 -9.32 0.49
CA ASP A 146 14.98 -8.44 -0.61
C ASP A 146 14.02 -8.66 -1.77
N PRO A 147 13.53 -7.58 -2.41
CA PRO A 147 12.69 -7.75 -3.57
C PRO A 147 13.47 -8.41 -4.71
N SER A 148 12.78 -9.25 -5.47
CA SER A 148 13.31 -9.71 -6.75
C SER A 148 13.63 -8.52 -7.67
N ILE A 149 14.51 -8.75 -8.65
CA ILE A 149 15.25 -7.72 -9.39
C ILE A 149 14.41 -6.85 -10.35
N TRP A 150 13.08 -6.87 -10.25
CA TRP A 150 12.19 -6.28 -11.24
C TRP A 150 11.50 -5.01 -10.69
N PHE A 151 12.03 -3.85 -11.13
CA PHE A 151 11.44 -2.49 -11.17
C PHE A 151 11.25 -1.72 -9.84
N ASN A 152 11.90 -0.54 -9.72
CA ASN A 152 11.70 0.44 -8.63
C ASN A 152 10.60 1.46 -9.00
N ILE A 153 9.73 1.83 -8.05
CA ILE A 153 8.91 3.04 -8.17
C ILE A 153 9.75 4.22 -7.68
N SER A 154 9.84 5.29 -8.48
CA SER A 154 10.64 6.47 -8.16
C SER A 154 10.02 7.27 -7.01
N ARG A 155 10.88 7.75 -6.10
CA ARG A 155 10.57 8.81 -5.12
C ARG A 155 10.28 10.10 -5.88
N LEU A 156 9.18 10.78 -5.57
CA LEU A 156 9.00 12.18 -5.96
C LEU A 156 9.60 12.99 -4.80
N ASP A 157 10.80 13.52 -5.03
CA ASP A 157 11.42 14.55 -4.21
C ASP A 157 10.88 15.95 -4.51
#